data_AF-A0A175S133-F1
#
_entry.id   AF-A0A175S133-F1
#
_cell.length_a   1.000
_cell.length_b   1.000
_cell.length_c   1.000
_cell.angle_alpha   90.00
_cell.angle_beta   90.00
_cell.angle_gamma   90.00
#
_symmetry.space_group_name_H-M   'P 1'
#
loop_
_entity.id
_entity.type
_entity.pdbx_description
1 polymer ?
#
loop_
_entity_poly.entity_id
_entity_poly.type
_entity_poly.pdbx_seq_one_letter_code
_entity_poly.pdbx_strand_id
1 'polypeptide(L)'
;MSHTPPSAHETPLGEPSPQERAATTPLGELLSDVSKDLSNLFRQEVALAKAELTDSAKKAGKAGGMFGGAGITALFALLFLSIAAWWGLGYLIGNAWSAVVIAVVYAIVAAVLAVRGRKEIKEIQGAPQTVETAKEVPEALKPHTTGRKS
;
A
#
# COMPACT_ATOMS: atom_id res chain seq x y z
N MET A 1 18.27 -7.69 83.90
CA MET A 1 18.52 -6.88 82.70
C MET A 1 19.52 -7.64 81.83
N SER A 2 19.03 -8.52 80.96
CA SER A 2 19.83 -9.27 79.99
C SER A 2 19.55 -8.68 78.61
N HIS A 3 20.51 -7.90 78.11
CA HIS A 3 20.47 -7.36 76.76
C HIS A 3 20.79 -8.49 75.76
N THR A 4 19.79 -8.92 75.00
CA THR A 4 19.97 -9.67 73.77
C THR A 4 20.54 -8.72 72.71
N PRO A 5 21.68 -9.03 72.05
CA PRO A 5 22.17 -8.21 70.96
C PRO A 5 21.21 -8.25 69.76
N PRO A 6 21.11 -7.17 68.98
CA PRO A 6 20.22 -7.10 67.81
C PRO A 6 20.66 -8.11 66.75
N SER A 7 19.70 -8.92 66.27
CA SER A 7 19.84 -9.77 65.10
C SER A 7 20.39 -8.94 63.94
N ALA A 8 21.63 -9.22 63.54
CA ALA A 8 22.22 -8.60 62.38
C ALA A 8 21.28 -8.80 61.18
N HIS A 9 20.90 -7.70 60.53
CA HIS A 9 20.31 -7.74 59.20
C HIS A 9 21.29 -8.48 58.29
N GLU A 10 20.99 -9.74 57.99
CA GLU A 10 21.57 -10.44 56.86
C GLU A 10 21.19 -9.63 55.62
N THR A 11 22.13 -8.80 55.18
CA THR A 11 22.04 -8.10 53.90
C THR A 11 21.93 -9.19 52.85
N PRO A 12 20.80 -9.32 52.12
CA PRO A 12 20.71 -10.27 51.03
C PRO A 12 21.87 -9.91 50.10
N LEU A 13 22.80 -10.85 49.89
CA LEU A 13 23.95 -10.64 49.01
C LEU A 13 23.45 -10.03 47.72
N GLY A 14 23.86 -8.77 47.50
CA GLY A 14 23.36 -7.93 46.44
C GLY A 14 23.44 -8.65 45.11
N GLU A 15 22.38 -8.55 44.33
CA GLU A 15 22.41 -8.99 42.96
C GLU A 15 23.65 -8.43 42.26
N PRO A 16 24.46 -9.26 41.58
CA PRO A 16 25.69 -8.80 40.96
C PRO A 16 25.40 -7.64 40.02
N SER A 17 26.24 -6.61 40.08
CA SER A 17 26.08 -5.39 39.31
C SER A 17 26.03 -5.71 37.80
N PRO A 18 25.30 -4.94 36.96
CA PRO A 18 25.26 -5.17 35.51
C PRO A 18 26.66 -5.28 34.88
N GLN A 19 27.65 -4.58 35.46
CA GLN A 19 29.05 -4.64 35.08
C GLN A 19 29.74 -5.97 35.47
N GLU A 20 29.45 -6.54 36.64
CA GLU A 20 29.95 -7.87 37.06
C GLU A 20 29.29 -9.02 36.26
N ARG A 21 28.00 -8.87 35.93
CA ARG A 21 27.34 -9.82 35.02
C ARG A 21 27.97 -9.77 33.64
N ALA A 22 28.14 -8.58 33.05
CA ALA A 22 28.81 -8.44 31.75
C ALA A 22 30.26 -8.94 31.73
N ALA A 23 30.98 -8.87 32.86
CA ALA A 23 32.34 -9.40 32.98
C ALA A 23 32.40 -10.93 33.13
N THR A 24 31.32 -11.57 33.59
CA THR A 24 31.20 -13.03 33.76
C THR A 24 30.37 -13.69 32.65
N THR A 25 29.59 -12.93 31.89
CA THR A 25 28.80 -13.39 30.75
C THR A 25 29.73 -13.76 29.59
N PRO A 26 29.66 -15.00 29.08
CA PRO A 26 30.42 -15.42 27.92
C PRO A 26 30.16 -14.53 26.70
N LEU A 27 31.20 -14.19 25.94
CA LEU A 27 31.10 -13.34 24.73
C LEU A 27 30.07 -13.86 23.70
N GLY A 28 29.84 -15.18 23.66
CA GLY A 28 28.83 -15.81 22.80
C GLY A 28 27.39 -15.50 23.21
N GLU A 29 27.13 -15.23 24.49
CA GLU A 29 25.81 -14.84 25.00
C GLU A 29 25.51 -13.38 24.65
N LEU A 30 26.50 -12.48 24.75
CA LEU A 30 26.38 -11.08 24.30
C LEU A 30 26.13 -10.95 22.79
N LEU A 31 26.83 -11.74 21.96
CA LEU A 31 26.59 -11.78 20.52
C LEU A 31 25.21 -12.36 20.16
N SER A 32 24.76 -13.37 20.92
CA SER A 32 23.42 -13.94 20.80
C SER A 32 22.34 -12.87 21.09
N ASP A 33 22.51 -12.09 22.14
CA ASP A 33 21.56 -11.04 22.53
C ASP A 33 21.49 -9.91 21.51
N VAL A 34 22.63 -9.41 21.02
CA VAL A 34 22.67 -8.39 19.95
C VAL A 34 22.03 -8.91 18.65
N SER A 35 22.29 -10.17 18.27
CA SER A 35 21.66 -10.80 17.11
C SER A 35 20.14 -10.90 17.27
N LYS A 36 19.67 -11.19 18.50
CA LYS A 36 18.26 -11.21 18.85
C LYS A 36 17.62 -9.82 18.75
N ASP A 37 18.30 -8.80 19.25
CA ASP A 37 17.81 -7.42 19.21
C ASP A 37 17.71 -6.91 17.78
N LEU A 38 18.72 -7.18 16.95
CA LEU A 38 18.69 -6.82 15.54
C LEU A 38 17.60 -7.59 14.78
N SER A 39 17.41 -8.87 15.10
CA SER A 39 16.30 -9.68 14.56
C SER A 39 14.93 -9.13 14.97
N ASN A 40 14.81 -8.60 16.20
CA ASN A 40 13.59 -7.99 16.69
C ASN A 40 13.30 -6.66 16.00
N LEU A 41 14.32 -5.80 15.79
CA LEU A 41 14.19 -4.55 15.03
C LEU A 41 13.73 -4.81 13.60
N PHE A 42 14.38 -5.75 12.90
CA PHE A 42 14.00 -6.08 11.54
C PHE A 42 12.56 -6.58 11.44
N ARG A 43 12.13 -7.44 12.38
CA ARG A 43 10.72 -7.89 12.47
C ARG A 43 9.76 -6.73 12.72
N GLN A 44 10.15 -5.74 13.53
CA GLN A 44 9.33 -4.56 13.80
C GLN A 44 9.20 -3.65 12.57
N GLU A 45 10.29 -3.40 11.83
CA GLU A 45 10.22 -2.64 10.58
C GLU A 45 9.33 -3.33 9.54
N VAL A 46 9.46 -4.65 9.40
CA VAL A 46 8.58 -5.44 8.52
C VAL A 46 7.13 -5.39 9.00
N ALA A 47 6.89 -5.50 10.31
CA ALA A 47 5.55 -5.40 10.88
C ALA A 47 4.92 -4.02 10.65
N LEU A 48 5.71 -2.95 10.79
CA LEU A 48 5.28 -1.58 10.56
C LEU A 48 4.98 -1.34 9.09
N ALA A 49 5.90 -1.72 8.18
CA ALA A 49 5.68 -1.63 6.74
C ALA A 49 4.44 -2.41 6.32
N LYS A 50 4.23 -3.62 6.88
CA LYS A 50 3.01 -4.40 6.65
C LYS A 50 1.76 -3.68 7.17
N ALA A 51 1.82 -3.06 8.34
CA ALA A 51 0.69 -2.33 8.91
C ALA A 51 0.33 -1.11 8.03
N GLU A 52 1.32 -0.34 7.58
CA GLU A 52 1.12 0.80 6.70
C GLU A 52 0.55 0.36 5.34
N LEU A 53 1.14 -0.65 4.71
CA LEU A 53 0.61 -1.23 3.46
C LEU A 53 -0.82 -1.74 3.62
N THR A 54 -1.15 -2.35 4.76
CA THR A 54 -2.50 -2.83 5.04
C THR A 54 -3.49 -1.67 5.20
N ASP A 55 -3.10 -0.61 5.90
CA ASP A 55 -3.92 0.60 6.06
C ASP A 55 -4.13 1.31 4.72
N SER A 56 -3.07 1.48 3.93
CA SER A 56 -3.14 1.99 2.56
C SER A 56 -4.07 1.14 1.69
N ALA A 57 -3.96 -0.19 1.74
CA ALA A 57 -4.81 -1.10 0.99
C ALA A 57 -6.28 -1.01 1.43
N LYS A 58 -6.57 -0.87 2.73
CA LYS A 58 -7.93 -0.67 3.24
C LYS A 58 -8.51 0.66 2.76
N LYS A 59 -7.74 1.74 2.82
CA LYS A 59 -8.14 3.07 2.33
C LYS A 59 -8.41 3.04 0.82
N ALA A 60 -7.50 2.46 0.05
CA ALA A 60 -7.67 2.27 -1.39
C ALA A 60 -8.88 1.39 -1.71
N GLY A 61 -9.08 0.29 -0.98
CA GLY A 61 -10.23 -0.60 -1.13
C GLY A 61 -11.56 0.08 -0.80
N LYS A 62 -11.62 0.88 0.28
CA LYS A 62 -12.79 1.69 0.63
C LYS A 62 -13.07 2.73 -0.45
N ALA A 63 -12.05 3.46 -0.91
CA ALA A 63 -12.19 4.44 -1.97
C ALA A 63 -12.67 3.78 -3.27
N GLY A 64 -12.04 2.67 -3.67
CA GLY A 64 -12.45 1.87 -4.83
C GLY A 64 -13.89 1.38 -4.73
N GLY A 65 -14.31 0.89 -3.55
CA GLY A 65 -15.69 0.50 -3.29
C GLY A 65 -16.68 1.66 -3.37
N MET A 66 -16.33 2.83 -2.82
CA MET A 66 -17.15 4.05 -2.91
C MET A 66 -17.29 4.53 -4.36
N PHE A 67 -16.20 4.57 -5.13
CA PHE A 67 -16.25 4.94 -6.54
C PHE A 67 -17.02 3.91 -7.39
N GLY A 68 -16.88 2.62 -7.08
CA GLY A 68 -17.67 1.56 -7.73
C GLY A 68 -19.17 1.72 -7.46
N GLY A 69 -19.54 1.91 -6.19
CA GLY A 69 -20.92 2.19 -5.80
C GLY A 69 -21.47 3.46 -6.44
N ALA A 70 -20.71 4.56 -6.38
CA ALA A 70 -21.09 5.82 -7.00
C ALA A 70 -21.27 5.70 -8.52
N GLY A 71 -20.43 4.92 -9.20
CA GLY A 71 -20.57 4.63 -10.63
C GLY A 71 -21.89 3.92 -10.96
N ILE A 72 -22.23 2.87 -10.21
CA ILE A 72 -23.51 2.15 -10.38
C ILE A 72 -24.70 3.05 -10.08
N THR A 73 -24.66 3.80 -8.97
CA THR A 73 -25.72 4.75 -8.61
C THR A 73 -25.88 5.83 -9.68
N ALA A 74 -24.79 6.38 -10.21
CA ALA A 74 -24.82 7.36 -11.29
C ALA A 74 -25.42 6.77 -12.58
N LEU A 75 -25.12 5.52 -12.92
CA LEU A 75 -25.74 4.83 -14.06
C LEU A 75 -27.26 4.72 -13.90
N PHE A 76 -27.75 4.32 -12.71
CA PHE A 76 -29.19 4.27 -12.45
C PHE A 76 -29.84 5.66 -12.47
N ALA A 77 -29.21 6.66 -11.87
CA ALA A 77 -29.70 8.03 -11.90
C ALA A 77 -29.81 8.54 -13.35
N LEU A 78 -28.79 8.30 -14.17
CA LEU A 78 -28.78 8.66 -15.58
C LEU A 78 -29.87 7.91 -16.37
N LEU A 79 -30.09 6.62 -16.10
CA LEU A 79 -31.17 5.84 -16.69
C LEU A 79 -32.55 6.45 -16.38
N PHE A 80 -32.85 6.72 -15.12
CA PHE A 80 -34.14 7.30 -14.73
C PHE A 80 -34.32 8.72 -15.26
N LEU A 81 -33.26 9.54 -15.27
CA LEU A 81 -33.29 10.85 -15.91
C LEU A 81 -33.55 10.76 -17.40
N SER A 82 -33.01 9.74 -18.08
CA SER A 82 -33.25 9.53 -19.51
C SER A 82 -34.69 9.16 -19.80
N ILE A 83 -35.29 8.30 -18.97
CA ILE A 83 -36.71 7.93 -19.09
C ILE A 83 -37.58 9.15 -18.81
N ALA A 84 -37.29 9.91 -17.75
CA ALA A 84 -38.02 11.13 -17.42
C ALA A 84 -37.93 12.18 -18.52
N ALA A 85 -36.72 12.41 -19.07
CA ALA A 85 -36.51 13.31 -20.19
C ALA A 85 -37.24 12.82 -21.45
N TRP A 86 -37.21 11.52 -21.74
CA TRP A 86 -37.93 10.95 -22.87
C TRP A 86 -39.42 11.24 -22.74
N TRP A 87 -40.05 10.86 -21.62
CA TRP A 87 -41.48 11.09 -21.40
C TRP A 87 -41.83 12.58 -21.37
N GLY A 88 -41.01 13.40 -20.70
CA GLY A 88 -41.18 14.84 -20.62
C GLY A 88 -41.19 15.50 -22.00
N LEU A 89 -40.21 15.19 -22.84
CA LEU A 89 -40.15 15.69 -24.22
C LEU A 89 -41.25 15.06 -25.09
N GLY A 90 -41.66 13.84 -24.77
CA GLY A 90 -42.76 13.13 -25.40
C GLY A 90 -44.08 13.91 -25.38
N TYR A 91 -44.35 14.66 -24.30
CA TYR A 91 -45.52 15.54 -24.23
C TYR A 91 -45.46 16.75 -25.17
N LEU A 92 -44.26 17.13 -25.64
CA LEU A 92 -44.06 18.30 -26.51
C LEU A 92 -43.98 17.89 -27.98
N ILE A 93 -43.26 16.81 -28.29
CA ILE A 93 -42.92 16.43 -29.68
C ILE A 93 -43.29 14.99 -30.05
N GLY A 94 -43.90 14.24 -29.12
CA GLY A 94 -44.24 12.83 -29.28
C GLY A 94 -43.10 11.88 -28.88
N ASN A 95 -43.47 10.71 -28.35
CA ASN A 95 -42.52 9.75 -27.80
C ASN A 95 -41.51 9.23 -28.82
N ALA A 96 -41.89 9.08 -30.10
CA ALA A 96 -40.98 8.61 -31.15
C ALA A 96 -39.86 9.62 -31.43
N TRP A 97 -40.20 10.90 -31.56
CA TRP A 97 -39.20 11.96 -31.81
C TRP A 97 -38.36 12.27 -30.57
N SER A 98 -38.96 12.16 -29.39
CA SER A 98 -38.22 12.24 -28.13
C SER A 98 -37.11 11.19 -28.04
N ALA A 99 -37.40 9.95 -28.43
CA ALA A 99 -36.41 8.87 -28.51
C ALA A 99 -35.20 9.26 -29.37
N VAL A 100 -35.47 9.82 -30.55
CA VAL A 100 -34.43 10.25 -31.50
C VAL A 100 -33.56 11.35 -30.90
N VAL A 101 -34.17 12.34 -30.23
CA VAL A 101 -33.42 13.43 -29.58
C VAL A 101 -32.50 12.88 -28.49
N ILE A 102 -33.01 12.04 -27.59
CA ILE A 102 -32.22 11.43 -26.52
C ILE A 102 -31.09 10.55 -27.09
N ALA A 103 -31.37 9.80 -28.16
CA ALA A 103 -30.35 9.00 -28.85
C ALA A 103 -29.22 9.86 -29.45
N VAL A 104 -29.55 10.99 -30.08
CA VAL A 104 -28.55 11.92 -30.63
C VAL A 104 -27.71 12.54 -29.51
N VAL A 105 -28.32 12.93 -28.39
CA VAL A 105 -27.59 13.44 -27.22
C VAL A 105 -26.57 12.39 -26.72
N TYR A 106 -26.99 11.14 -26.57
CA TYR A 106 -26.09 10.06 -26.17
C TYR A 106 -24.99 9.78 -27.19
N ALA A 107 -25.28 9.85 -28.49
CA ALA A 107 -24.29 9.68 -29.54
C ALA A 107 -23.20 10.77 -29.47
N ILE A 108 -23.58 12.03 -29.21
CA ILE A 108 -22.64 13.13 -29.02
C ILE A 108 -21.77 12.89 -27.78
N VAL A 109 -22.38 12.54 -26.64
CA VAL A 109 -21.64 12.22 -25.40
C VAL A 109 -20.65 11.08 -25.63
N ALA A 110 -21.08 10.00 -26.29
CA ALA A 110 -20.23 8.86 -26.61
C ALA A 110 -19.06 9.24 -27.53
N ALA A 111 -19.31 10.05 -28.57
CA ALA A 111 -18.26 10.53 -29.46
C ALA A 111 -17.21 11.36 -28.71
N VAL A 112 -17.64 12.28 -27.86
CA VAL A 112 -16.75 13.11 -27.03
C VAL A 112 -15.92 12.25 -26.07
N LEU A 113 -16.55 11.31 -25.36
CA LEU A 113 -15.86 10.40 -24.44
C LEU A 113 -14.86 9.51 -25.19
N ALA A 114 -15.22 8.98 -26.36
CA ALA A 114 -14.32 8.16 -27.17
C ALA A 114 -13.09 8.95 -27.64
N VAL A 115 -13.27 10.21 -28.05
CA VAL A 115 -12.16 11.09 -28.46
C VAL A 115 -11.25 11.40 -27.27
N ARG A 116 -11.81 11.77 -26.11
CA ARG A 116 -11.01 12.02 -24.90
C ARG A 116 -10.28 10.77 -24.43
N GLY A 117 -10.97 9.63 -24.34
CA GLY A 117 -10.36 8.36 -23.95
C GLY A 117 -9.21 7.97 -24.88
N ARG A 118 -9.35 8.16 -26.20
CA ARG A 118 -8.24 7.95 -27.14
C ARG A 118 -7.06 8.89 -26.89
N LYS A 119 -7.29 10.13 -26.47
CA LYS A 119 -6.22 11.08 -26.14
C LYS A 119 -5.46 10.65 -24.89
N GLU A 120 -6.17 10.33 -23.81
CA GLU A 120 -5.57 9.84 -22.56
C GLU A 120 -4.75 8.57 -22.79
N ILE A 121 -5.28 7.60 -23.54
CA ILE A 121 -4.55 6.36 -23.88
C ILE A 121 -3.27 6.67 -24.67
N LYS A 122 -3.32 7.62 -25.61
CA LYS A 122 -2.14 8.03 -26.38
C LYS A 122 -1.09 8.75 -25.52
N GLU A 123 -1.50 9.56 -24.55
CA GLU A 123 -0.58 10.21 -23.61
C GLU A 123 0.12 9.18 -22.71
N ILE A 124 -0.62 8.16 -22.25
CA ILE A 124 -0.04 7.05 -21.47
C ILE A 124 0.92 6.21 -22.32
N GLN A 125 0.59 5.91 -23.58
CA GLN A 125 1.47 5.17 -24.49
C GLN A 125 2.67 6.00 -24.98
N GLY A 126 2.56 7.33 -25.01
CA GLY A 126 3.63 8.27 -25.34
C GLY A 126 4.70 8.42 -24.24
N ALA A 127 4.54 7.76 -23.10
CA ALA A 127 5.54 7.72 -22.04
C ALA A 127 6.31 6.37 -21.99
N PRO A 128 7.33 6.15 -22.85
CA PRO A 128 8.33 5.13 -22.60
C PRO A 128 9.75 5.74 -22.55
N GLN A 129 10.30 5.93 -21.36
CA GLN A 129 11.77 5.96 -21.16
C GLN A 129 12.25 5.21 -19.90
N THR A 130 11.36 4.73 -19.03
CA THR A 130 11.78 4.01 -17.80
C THR A 130 11.80 2.49 -17.94
N VAL A 131 11.12 1.93 -18.94
CA VAL A 131 11.18 0.48 -19.24
C VAL A 131 12.41 0.07 -20.03
N GLU A 132 13.14 1.03 -20.60
CA GLU A 132 14.43 0.78 -21.27
C GLU A 132 15.56 0.72 -20.24
N THR A 133 15.54 1.59 -19.22
CA THR A 133 16.50 1.56 -18.10
C THR A 133 16.40 0.30 -17.23
N ALA A 134 15.21 -0.30 -17.10
CA ALA A 134 15.05 -1.57 -16.36
C ALA A 134 15.58 -2.80 -17.12
N LYS A 135 15.87 -2.67 -18.42
CA LYS A 135 16.46 -3.74 -19.25
C LYS A 135 17.97 -3.60 -19.45
N GLU A 136 18.57 -2.46 -19.09
CA GLU A 136 20.01 -2.32 -19.00
C GLU A 136 20.51 -2.91 -17.67
N VAL A 137 20.67 -4.23 -17.64
CA VAL A 137 21.48 -4.90 -16.61
C VAL A 137 22.91 -4.33 -16.74
N PRO A 138 23.46 -3.64 -15.73
CA PRO A 138 24.82 -3.11 -15.81
C PRO A 138 25.81 -4.25 -16.05
N GLU A 139 26.76 -4.08 -16.97
CA GLU A 139 27.84 -5.04 -17.22
C GLU A 139 28.65 -5.42 -15.96
N ALA A 140 28.49 -4.64 -14.87
CA ALA A 140 29.05 -4.89 -13.55
C ALA A 140 28.58 -6.20 -12.88
N LEU A 141 27.53 -6.86 -13.38
CA LEU A 141 27.06 -8.15 -12.86
C LEU A 141 27.64 -9.38 -13.60
N LYS A 142 28.56 -9.22 -14.56
CA LYS A 142 29.30 -10.37 -15.12
C LYS A 142 30.34 -10.84 -14.09
N PRO A 143 30.25 -12.07 -13.54
CA PRO A 143 31.28 -12.59 -12.65
C PRO A 143 32.58 -12.77 -13.44
N HIS A 144 33.63 -12.07 -13.05
CA HIS A 144 34.97 -12.33 -13.56
C HIS A 144 35.43 -13.68 -13.00
N THR A 145 35.18 -14.76 -13.72
CA THR A 145 35.84 -16.04 -13.45
C THR A 145 37.28 -15.91 -13.94
N THR A 146 38.15 -15.35 -13.09
CA THR A 146 39.60 -15.40 -13.27
C THR A 146 40.03 -16.87 -13.19
N GLY A 147 40.06 -17.51 -14.35
CA GLY A 147 40.65 -18.82 -14.55
C GLY A 147 42.15 -18.75 -14.31
N ARG A 148 42.56 -19.17 -13.11
CA ARG A 148 43.94 -19.57 -12.81
C ARG A 148 44.26 -20.78 -13.69
N LYS A 149 44.98 -20.57 -14.79
CA LYS A 149 45.67 -21.66 -15.49
C LYS A 149 47.15 -21.63 -15.07
N SER A 150 47.53 -22.78 -14.51
CA SER A 150 48.87 -23.40 -14.37
C SER A 150 50.05 -22.62 -14.92
#